data_AF-A0A6G6GHV6-F1
#
_entry.id   AF-A0A6G6GHV6-F1
#
_cell.length_a   1.000
_cell.length_b   1.000
_cell.length_c   1.000
_cell.angle_alpha   90.00
_cell.angle_beta   90.00
_cell.angle_gamma   90.00
#
_symmetry.space_group_name_H-M   'P 1'
#
loop_
_entity.id
_entity.type
_entity.pdbx_description
1 polymer ?
#
loop_
_entity_poly.entity_id
_entity_poly.type
_entity_poly.pdbx_seq_one_letter_code
_entity_poly.pdbx_strand_id
1 'polypeptide(L)'
;MKTDTYTKVILTIIAVCLTINVVKDVNLIPTAQASETATSPETTTEYRLVPISESNTMDVRIVDINTYDELNVNVKSIDSYDEMKVNIKSIDTSDELDVNIDEIGGTYVSSGGPIKVKID
;
A
#
# COMPACT_ATOMS: atom_id res chain seq x y z
N MET A 1 7.54 -82.29 0.84
CA MET A 1 8.69 -81.38 0.91
C MET A 1 8.73 -80.34 -0.22
N LYS A 2 8.14 -80.56 -1.42
CA LYS A 2 8.18 -79.61 -2.56
C LYS A 2 7.42 -78.29 -2.34
N THR A 3 6.41 -78.29 -1.46
CA THR A 3 5.55 -77.13 -1.16
C THR A 3 6.26 -76.04 -0.34
N ASP A 4 7.28 -76.44 0.44
CA ASP A 4 8.03 -75.55 1.33
C ASP A 4 8.90 -74.58 0.51
N THR A 5 9.56 -75.09 -0.53
CA THR A 5 10.38 -74.27 -1.44
C THR A 5 9.55 -73.23 -2.20
N TYR A 6 8.34 -73.61 -2.65
CA TYR A 6 7.46 -72.71 -3.41
C TYR A 6 6.96 -71.54 -2.55
N THR A 7 6.55 -71.84 -1.31
CA THR A 7 6.12 -70.83 -0.34
C THR A 7 7.26 -69.91 0.04
N LYS A 8 8.46 -70.45 0.25
CA LYS A 8 9.66 -69.68 0.59
C LYS A 8 10.07 -68.71 -0.52
N VAL A 9 9.97 -69.13 -1.79
CA VAL A 9 10.25 -68.26 -2.95
C VAL A 9 9.25 -67.11 -3.02
N ILE A 10 7.95 -67.39 -2.90
CA ILE A 10 6.90 -66.35 -2.92
C ILE A 10 7.09 -65.36 -1.76
N LEU A 11 7.37 -65.86 -0.55
CA LEU A 11 7.60 -65.01 0.63
C LEU A 11 8.81 -64.08 0.42
N THR A 12 9.86 -64.59 -0.22
CA THR A 12 11.07 -63.82 -0.53
C THR A 12 10.76 -62.70 -1.54
N ILE A 13 9.96 -62.98 -2.57
CA ILE A 13 9.55 -61.98 -3.56
C ILE A 13 8.71 -60.87 -2.89
N ILE A 14 7.73 -61.25 -2.07
CA ILE A 14 6.88 -60.29 -1.34
C ILE A 14 7.74 -59.40 -0.41
N ALA A 15 8.71 -59.99 0.30
CA ALA A 15 9.61 -59.24 1.17
C ALA A 15 10.47 -58.21 0.39
N VAL A 16 10.93 -58.56 -0.81
CA VAL A 16 11.68 -57.64 -1.69
C VAL A 16 10.78 -56.51 -2.21
N CYS A 17 9.55 -56.81 -2.61
CA CYS A 17 8.60 -55.77 -3.05
C CYS A 17 8.26 -54.79 -1.91
N LEU A 18 8.05 -55.30 -0.69
CA LEU A 18 7.76 -54.47 0.48
C LEU A 18 8.94 -53.58 0.87
N THR A 19 10.17 -54.10 0.82
CA THR A 19 11.36 -53.31 1.12
C THR A 19 11.56 -52.16 0.11
N ILE A 20 11.29 -52.37 -1.18
CA ILE A 20 11.36 -51.30 -2.19
C ILE A 20 10.29 -50.22 -1.95
N ASN A 21 9.05 -50.60 -1.59
CA ASN A 21 8.01 -49.62 -1.28
C ASN A 21 8.35 -48.78 -0.04
N VAL A 22 8.86 -49.42 1.02
CA VAL A 22 9.29 -48.69 2.22
C VAL A 22 10.42 -47.71 1.89
N VAL A 23 11.39 -48.08 1.05
CA VAL A 23 12.48 -47.17 0.64
C VAL A 23 11.97 -45.98 -0.18
N LYS A 24 10.85 -46.10 -0.91
CA LYS A 24 10.23 -44.97 -1.62
C LYS A 24 9.47 -44.02 -0.71
N ASP A 25 8.76 -44.56 0.29
CA ASP A 25 7.95 -43.76 1.21
C ASP A 25 8.81 -43.10 2.30
N VAL A 26 9.93 -43.73 2.65
CA VAL A 26 10.95 -43.11 3.47
C VAL A 26 11.65 -42.07 2.59
N ASN A 27 11.31 -40.80 2.80
CA ASN A 27 11.99 -39.63 2.25
C ASN A 27 13.45 -39.57 2.75
N LEU A 28 14.27 -40.55 2.37
CA LEU A 28 15.66 -40.71 2.79
C LEU A 28 16.53 -39.56 2.22
N ILE A 29 16.06 -38.96 1.14
CA ILE A 29 16.60 -37.74 0.57
C ILE A 29 15.59 -36.62 0.85
N PRO A 30 15.86 -35.71 1.79
CA PRO A 30 14.99 -34.57 2.02
C PRO A 30 14.92 -33.72 0.74
N THR A 31 13.71 -33.45 0.27
CA THR A 31 13.52 -32.51 -0.85
C THR A 31 13.76 -31.10 -0.31
N ALA A 32 14.72 -30.39 -0.91
CA ALA A 32 14.96 -28.99 -0.60
C ALA A 32 13.81 -28.17 -1.19
N GLN A 33 12.80 -27.85 -0.38
CA GLN A 33 11.77 -26.90 -0.73
C GLN A 33 12.37 -25.50 -0.62
N ALA A 34 12.43 -24.76 -1.74
CA ALA A 34 12.74 -23.35 -1.72
C ALA A 34 11.55 -22.61 -1.11
N SER A 35 11.59 -22.37 0.20
CA SER A 35 10.74 -21.35 0.78
C SER A 35 11.23 -20.02 0.24
N GLU A 36 10.40 -19.30 -0.50
CA GLU A 36 10.59 -17.87 -0.70
C GLU A 36 10.65 -17.27 0.70
N THR A 37 11.86 -16.99 1.17
CA THR A 37 12.03 -16.15 2.35
C THR A 37 11.47 -14.83 1.90
N ALA A 38 10.31 -14.45 2.40
CA ALA A 38 9.76 -13.12 2.21
C ALA A 38 10.90 -12.16 2.52
N THR A 39 11.46 -11.57 1.47
CA THR A 39 12.58 -10.64 1.58
C THR A 39 12.05 -9.53 2.47
N SER A 40 12.46 -9.55 3.75
CA SER A 40 12.27 -8.39 4.61
C SER A 40 12.94 -7.26 3.82
N PRO A 41 12.19 -6.23 3.39
CA PRO A 41 12.77 -5.21 2.55
C PRO A 41 13.90 -4.56 3.35
N GLU A 42 15.12 -4.81 2.89
CA GLU A 42 16.33 -4.11 3.30
C GLU A 42 15.99 -2.61 3.33
N THR A 43 16.22 -1.99 4.48
CA THR A 43 15.94 -0.58 4.73
C THR A 43 16.94 0.28 3.96
N THR A 44 16.81 0.36 2.63
CA THR A 44 17.41 1.44 1.86
C THR A 44 16.44 2.62 1.92
N THR A 45 16.95 3.75 2.40
CA THR A 45 16.17 4.87 2.93
C THR A 45 15.50 5.75 1.87
N GLU A 46 15.49 5.36 0.59
CA GLU A 46 15.00 6.25 -0.47
C GLU A 46 13.70 5.77 -1.12
N TYR A 47 13.51 4.46 -1.36
CA TYR A 47 12.30 3.97 -2.01
C TYR A 47 11.88 2.61 -1.48
N ARG A 48 10.59 2.47 -1.19
CA ARG A 48 9.96 1.22 -0.76
C ARG A 48 8.77 0.92 -1.67
N LEU A 49 8.65 -0.34 -2.07
CA LEU A 49 7.44 -0.81 -2.74
C LEU A 49 6.29 -0.80 -1.73
N VAL A 50 5.27 0.00 -2.02
CA VAL A 50 4.02 0.05 -1.25
C VAL A 50 2.98 -0.76 -2.02
N PRO A 51 2.39 -1.80 -1.40
CA PRO A 51 1.30 -2.55 -2.03
C PRO A 51 0.16 -1.59 -2.37
N ILE A 52 -0.29 -1.59 -3.62
CA ILE A 52 -1.48 -0.87 -4.05
C ILE A 52 -2.70 -1.78 -3.89
N SER A 53 -3.84 -1.21 -3.51
CA SER A 53 -5.10 -1.93 -3.48
C SER A 53 -5.54 -2.36 -4.89
N GLU A 54 -6.44 -3.34 -5.00
CA GLU A 54 -7.04 -3.74 -6.28
C GLU A 54 -7.78 -2.58 -6.97
N SER A 55 -8.27 -1.60 -6.20
CA SER A 55 -8.86 -0.36 -6.69
C SER A 55 -7.82 0.66 -7.17
N ASN A 56 -6.54 0.31 -7.15
CA ASN A 56 -5.42 1.15 -7.58
C ASN A 56 -5.31 2.46 -6.77
N THR A 57 -5.81 2.45 -5.53
CA THR A 57 -5.75 3.56 -4.57
C THR A 57 -4.73 3.30 -3.48
N MET A 58 -4.15 4.37 -2.95
CA MET A 58 -3.18 4.34 -1.86
C MET A 58 -3.58 5.36 -0.79
N ASP A 59 -3.81 4.87 0.43
CA ASP A 59 -4.06 5.72 1.58
C ASP A 59 -2.74 6.11 2.21
N VAL A 60 -2.46 7.42 2.25
CA VAL A 60 -1.19 7.97 2.76
C VAL A 60 -1.48 8.92 3.91
N ARG A 61 -0.84 8.69 5.06
CA ARG A 61 -0.74 9.67 6.14
C ARG A 61 0.61 10.35 6.07
N ILE A 62 0.62 11.64 5.77
CA ILE A 62 1.83 12.45 5.79
C ILE A 62 1.93 13.12 7.16
N VAL A 63 3.08 13.02 7.81
CA VAL A 63 3.36 13.60 9.13
C VAL A 63 4.70 14.33 9.04
N ASP A 64 4.79 15.50 9.66
CA ASP A 64 6.01 16.29 9.80
C ASP A 64 6.76 16.57 8.48
N ILE A 65 6.13 17.35 7.59
CA ILE A 65 6.81 17.83 6.37
C ILE A 65 7.73 19.00 6.75
N ASN A 66 9.04 18.80 6.60
CA ASN A 66 10.03 19.88 6.73
C ASN A 66 10.61 20.24 5.35
N THR A 67 10.08 21.29 4.73
CA THR A 67 10.61 21.85 3.47
C THR A 67 11.49 23.05 3.77
N TYR A 68 12.63 23.17 3.07
CA TYR A 68 13.50 24.34 3.22
C TYR A 68 12.87 25.64 2.70
N ASP A 69 12.01 25.54 1.68
CA ASP A 69 11.33 26.69 1.07
C ASP A 69 9.80 26.45 0.98
N GLU A 70 9.33 25.82 -0.10
CA GLU A 70 7.92 25.73 -0.45
C GLU A 70 7.49 24.30 -0.82
N LEU A 71 6.30 23.91 -0.38
CA LEU A 71 5.66 22.65 -0.74
C LEU A 71 4.61 22.90 -1.84
N ASN A 72 4.93 22.51 -3.07
CA ASN A 72 4.00 22.58 -4.19
C ASN A 72 3.05 21.37 -4.17
N VAL A 73 1.74 21.61 -4.03
CA VAL A 73 0.71 20.56 -4.02
C VAL A 73 -0.36 20.87 -5.05
N ASN A 74 -0.70 19.89 -5.89
CA ASN A 74 -1.90 19.96 -6.72
C ASN A 74 -3.04 19.23 -6.00
N VAL A 75 -4.05 19.97 -5.61
CA VAL A 75 -5.18 19.44 -4.84
C VAL A 75 -6.43 19.43 -5.70
N LYS A 76 -7.05 18.26 -5.85
CA LYS A 76 -8.29 18.09 -6.61
C LYS A 76 -9.53 18.35 -5.76
N SER A 77 -9.53 17.88 -4.52
CA SER A 77 -10.62 18.04 -3.56
C SER A 77 -10.09 17.98 -2.14
N ILE A 78 -10.69 18.76 -1.25
CA ILE A 78 -10.45 18.73 0.19
C ILE A 78 -11.79 18.50 0.87
N ASP A 79 -11.84 17.54 1.78
CA ASP A 79 -12.97 17.31 2.67
C ASP A 79 -12.43 17.44 4.12
N SER A 80 -12.94 18.42 4.86
CA SER A 80 -12.53 18.70 6.23
C SER A 80 -13.75 18.74 7.14
N TYR A 81 -13.61 18.16 8.34
CA TYR A 81 -14.70 18.15 9.33
C TYR A 81 -15.07 19.55 9.81
N ASP A 82 -14.06 20.40 9.99
CA ASP A 82 -14.21 21.79 10.42
C ASP A 82 -13.82 22.75 9.29
N GLU A 83 -14.10 24.03 9.49
CA GLU A 83 -13.74 25.11 8.56
C GLU A 83 -12.22 25.23 8.37
N MET A 84 -11.78 25.21 7.11
CA MET A 84 -10.38 25.36 6.74
C MET A 84 -10.02 26.84 6.57
N LYS A 85 -9.13 27.36 7.43
CA LYS A 85 -8.57 28.71 7.28
C LYS A 85 -7.44 28.72 6.27
N VAL A 86 -7.56 29.54 5.22
CA VAL A 86 -6.57 29.65 4.13
C VAL A 86 -6.10 31.09 4.01
N ASN A 87 -4.78 31.28 3.97
CA ASN A 87 -4.17 32.57 3.67
C ASN A 87 -3.80 32.60 2.19
N ILE A 88 -4.56 33.37 1.40
CA ILE A 88 -4.38 33.45 -0.04
C ILE A 88 -3.64 34.75 -0.37
N LYS A 89 -2.55 34.65 -1.13
CA LYS A 89 -1.76 35.81 -1.56
C LYS A 89 -2.14 36.30 -2.94
N SER A 90 -2.50 35.39 -3.84
CA SER A 90 -2.93 35.66 -5.21
C SER A 90 -3.83 34.54 -5.70
N ILE A 91 -4.78 34.88 -6.57
CA ILE A 91 -5.62 33.93 -7.30
C ILE A 91 -5.56 34.35 -8.78
N ASP A 92 -5.32 33.37 -9.65
CA ASP A 92 -5.36 33.55 -11.10
C ASP A 92 -6.37 32.54 -11.67
N THR A 93 -7.37 33.03 -12.38
CA THR A 93 -8.49 32.25 -12.93
C THR A 93 -8.84 32.77 -14.31
N SER A 94 -9.24 31.88 -15.21
CA SER A 94 -9.68 32.24 -16.56
C SER A 94 -11.07 32.89 -16.58
N ASP A 95 -11.90 32.53 -15.60
CA ASP A 95 -13.31 32.94 -15.51
C ASP A 95 -13.57 33.72 -14.21
N GLU A 96 -14.80 34.24 -14.07
CA GLU A 96 -15.24 34.99 -12.89
C GLU A 96 -15.16 34.14 -11.62
N LEU A 97 -14.62 34.73 -10.54
CA LEU A 97 -14.54 34.12 -9.23
C LEU A 97 -15.56 34.76 -8.30
N ASP A 98 -16.64 34.03 -8.02
CA ASP A 98 -17.62 34.42 -7.02
C ASP A 98 -17.08 34.20 -5.60
N VAL A 99 -17.08 35.26 -4.79
CA VAL A 99 -16.65 35.20 -3.38
C VAL A 99 -17.72 35.78 -2.45
N ASN A 100 -17.98 35.08 -1.35
CA ASN A 100 -18.83 35.57 -0.26
C ASN A 100 -17.92 36.17 0.83
N ILE A 101 -18.11 37.45 1.13
CA ILE A 101 -17.29 38.17 2.12
C ILE A 101 -18.20 38.63 3.26
N ASP A 102 -17.91 38.15 4.47
CA ASP A 102 -18.65 38.56 5.67
C ASP A 102 -18.03 39.81 6.32
N GLU A 103 -16.69 39.90 6.35
CA GLU A 103 -15.96 40.92 7.09
C GLU A 103 -14.70 41.39 6.34
N ILE A 104 -14.41 42.69 6.40
CA ILE A 104 -13.17 43.29 5.88
C ILE A 104 -12.57 44.19 6.96
N GLY A 105 -11.33 43.90 7.37
CA GLY A 105 -10.57 44.76 8.28
C GLY A 105 -11.21 45.00 9.65
N GLY A 106 -11.93 44.02 10.21
CA GLY A 106 -12.57 44.15 11.53
C GLY A 106 -14.05 44.55 11.50
N THR A 107 -14.65 44.80 10.32
CA THR A 107 -16.02 45.31 10.19
C THR A 107 -16.85 44.48 9.20
N TYR A 108 -18.07 44.12 9.60
CA TYR A 108 -18.99 43.37 8.75
C TYR A 108 -19.37 44.16 7.50
N VAL A 109 -19.33 43.51 6.35
CA VAL A 109 -19.72 44.08 5.04
C VAL A 109 -21.18 44.52 5.05
N SER A 110 -22.05 43.81 5.78
CA SER A 110 -23.49 44.11 5.91
C SER A 110 -23.78 45.44 6.63
N SER A 111 -22.84 45.95 7.42
CA SER A 111 -22.95 47.20 8.18
C SER A 111 -22.06 48.32 7.64
N GLY A 112 -21.14 47.98 6.74
CA GLY A 112 -20.15 48.88 6.15
C GLY A 112 -20.67 49.61 4.92
N GLY A 113 -20.14 50.82 4.68
CA GLY A 113 -20.35 51.55 3.43
C GLY A 113 -19.70 50.85 2.22
N PRO A 114 -19.71 51.50 1.03
CA PRO A 114 -19.19 50.91 -0.21
C PRO A 114 -17.78 50.35 -0.08
N ILE A 115 -17.55 49.14 -0.62
CA ILE A 115 -16.22 48.49 -0.65
C ILE A 115 -15.35 49.20 -1.69
N LYS A 116 -14.16 49.63 -1.27
CA LYS A 116 -13.17 50.23 -2.18
C LYS A 116 -12.40 49.13 -2.89
N VAL A 117 -12.57 49.06 -4.20
CA VAL A 117 -11.81 48.15 -5.07
C VAL A 117 -10.86 48.96 -5.95
N LYS A 118 -9.67 48.41 -6.19
CA LYS A 118 -8.75 48.94 -7.20
C LYS A 118 -8.98 48.14 -8.48
N ILE A 119 -9.34 48.83 -9.55
CA ILE A 119 -9.44 48.28 -10.90
C ILE A 119 -8.20 48.80 -11.63
N ASP A 120 -7.43 47.90 -12.22
CA ASP A 120 -6.30 48.24 -13.09
C ASP A 120 -6.74 48.40 -14.55
#